data_AF-A0A7J9F160-F1
#
_entry.id   AF-A0A7J9F160-F1
#
_cell.length_a   1.000
_cell.length_b   1.000
_cell.length_c   1.000
_cell.angle_alpha   90.00
_cell.angle_beta   90.00
_cell.angle_gamma   90.00
#
_symmetry.space_group_name_H-M   'P 1'
#
loop_
_entity.id
_entity.type
_entity.pdbx_description
1 polymer ?
#
loop_
_entity_poly.entity_id
_entity_poly.type
_entity_poly.pdbx_seq_one_letter_code
_entity_poly.pdbx_strand_id
1 'polypeptide(L)'
;GKPVSLQSIEISTQASRITALFWGSKKSVKHQPVDSSLGDFTLTGSETEEVKENPTKGKKVSVSIISSILDVSSHEWDSCALDATGHEKFNPFLSHGFLSSLEETGCAVKETGWMPSHIIAKDESENILGVAPLYLKSHSYGEFVFDHSWADAYYSFGARYYPKFQCCVPFTPVTGPRILVRNTSFKDQVFDVIVTALKDLTAKSQVSSLHITFPSEAEWYKLKDRGFLQRIGMQYHWKNRNYKSFDEFLMDMKQSKRKNIRQERKKIPAQDLTMKRLRGYEIKVDSTVIFPNIYADT
;
A
#
# COMPACT_ATOMS: atom_id res chain seq x y z
N GLY A 1 -61.10 -0.24 -33.92
CA GLY A 1 -60.52 -0.03 -32.58
C GLY A 1 -59.15 0.59 -32.73
N LYS A 2 -58.88 1.70 -32.04
CA LYS A 2 -57.63 2.48 -32.12
C LYS A 2 -56.45 1.73 -31.47
N PRO A 3 -55.20 1.96 -31.90
CA PRO A 3 -54.01 1.41 -31.26
C PRO A 3 -53.64 2.22 -30.00
N VAL A 4 -53.13 1.55 -28.98
CA VAL A 4 -52.62 2.15 -27.74
C VAL A 4 -51.12 2.39 -27.87
N SER A 5 -50.73 3.62 -27.56
CA SER A 5 -49.38 4.18 -27.49
C SER A 5 -48.52 3.50 -26.43
N LEU A 6 -47.31 3.04 -26.81
CA LEU A 6 -46.23 2.74 -25.88
C LEU A 6 -45.30 3.95 -25.83
N GLN A 7 -45.30 4.65 -24.70
CA GLN A 7 -44.36 5.73 -24.39
C GLN A 7 -42.95 5.16 -24.26
N SER A 8 -42.03 5.67 -25.07
CA SER A 8 -40.60 5.49 -24.93
C SER A 8 -40.10 6.24 -23.70
N ILE A 9 -39.65 5.52 -22.69
CA ILE A 9 -38.88 6.07 -21.58
C ILE A 9 -37.44 6.23 -22.07
N GLU A 10 -37.05 7.45 -22.40
CA GLU A 10 -35.65 7.80 -22.65
C GLU A 10 -34.87 7.72 -21.33
N ILE A 11 -34.06 6.68 -21.18
CA ILE A 11 -33.03 6.64 -20.15
C ILE A 11 -31.87 7.51 -20.64
N SER A 12 -31.77 8.72 -20.08
CA SER A 12 -30.62 9.59 -20.23
C SER A 12 -29.39 8.92 -19.59
N THR A 13 -28.64 8.16 -20.39
CA THR A 13 -27.29 7.74 -20.02
C THR A 13 -26.35 8.92 -20.17
N GLN A 14 -26.18 9.69 -19.10
CA GLN A 14 -25.11 10.68 -19.04
C GLN A 14 -23.79 9.92 -18.89
N ALA A 15 -23.16 9.60 -20.03
CA ALA A 15 -21.87 8.97 -20.10
C ALA A 15 -20.79 9.96 -19.63
N SER A 16 -20.51 9.95 -18.32
CA SER A 16 -19.31 10.60 -17.78
C SER A 16 -18.08 9.81 -18.25
N ARG A 17 -17.46 10.28 -19.34
CA ARG A 17 -16.21 9.75 -19.87
C ARG A 17 -15.08 10.01 -18.87
N ILE A 18 -14.52 8.95 -18.30
CA ILE A 18 -13.20 8.99 -17.65
C ILE A 18 -12.17 9.31 -18.75
N THR A 19 -11.69 10.55 -18.78
CA THR A 19 -10.58 11.00 -19.61
C THR A 19 -9.33 10.21 -19.22
N ALA A 20 -8.51 9.80 -20.20
CA ALA A 20 -7.41 8.86 -20.03
C ALA A 20 -6.41 9.30 -18.94
N LEU A 21 -6.60 8.80 -17.71
CA LEU A 21 -5.78 9.14 -16.55
C LEU A 21 -4.37 8.56 -16.63
N PHE A 22 -4.15 7.51 -17.43
CA PHE A 22 -2.87 6.78 -17.49
C PHE A 22 -2.20 6.81 -18.87
N TRP A 23 -2.87 7.34 -19.90
CA TRP A 23 -2.37 7.29 -21.27
C TRP A 23 -2.66 8.60 -22.00
N GLY A 24 -1.62 9.39 -22.27
CA GLY A 24 -1.71 10.65 -23.00
C GLY A 24 -0.35 11.14 -23.50
N SER A 25 -0.34 11.81 -24.66
CA SER A 25 0.85 12.46 -25.22
C SER A 25 1.34 13.63 -24.34
N LYS A 26 2.65 13.93 -24.39
CA LYS A 26 3.37 15.02 -23.69
C LYS A 26 2.83 16.42 -24.03
N LYS A 27 1.59 16.72 -23.67
CA LYS A 27 1.09 18.08 -23.55
C LYS A 27 0.82 18.34 -22.08
N SER A 28 1.30 19.49 -21.60
CA SER A 28 0.99 20.05 -20.29
C SER A 28 -0.52 20.04 -20.08
N VAL A 29 -1.01 19.01 -19.39
CA VAL A 29 -2.38 18.96 -18.89
C VAL A 29 -2.33 19.64 -17.53
N LYS A 30 -2.98 20.79 -17.42
CA LYS A 30 -3.22 21.44 -16.12
C LYS A 30 -3.87 20.42 -15.19
N HIS A 31 -3.26 20.21 -14.03
CA HIS A 31 -3.82 19.41 -12.93
C HIS A 31 -5.26 19.88 -12.68
N GLN A 32 -6.24 19.03 -12.98
CA GLN A 32 -7.53 19.16 -12.32
C GLN A 32 -7.33 18.59 -10.91
N PRO A 33 -7.58 19.38 -9.85
CA PRO A 33 -7.47 18.88 -8.50
C PRO A 33 -8.53 17.78 -8.34
N VAL A 34 -8.08 16.56 -8.03
CA VAL A 34 -8.94 15.62 -7.32
C VAL A 34 -9.30 16.35 -6.02
N ASP A 35 -10.59 16.42 -5.68
CA ASP A 35 -11.02 17.00 -4.42
C ASP A 35 -10.22 16.30 -3.30
N SER A 36 -9.28 17.05 -2.73
CA SER A 36 -8.28 16.49 -1.83
C SER A 36 -8.88 16.20 -0.47
N SER A 37 -10.06 16.75 -0.15
CA SER A 37 -10.75 16.51 1.11
C SER A 37 -11.69 15.30 1.00
N LEU A 38 -11.50 14.33 1.88
CA LEU A 38 -12.38 13.16 1.99
C LEU A 38 -13.53 13.37 2.99
N GLY A 39 -13.40 14.36 3.87
CA GLY A 39 -14.41 14.75 4.82
C GLY A 39 -13.86 15.05 6.20
N ASP A 40 -14.76 15.50 7.05
CA ASP A 40 -14.52 15.84 8.45
C ASP A 40 -15.28 14.87 9.35
N PHE A 41 -14.60 14.34 10.36
CA PHE A 41 -15.10 13.33 11.29
C PHE A 41 -14.98 13.82 12.73
N THR A 42 -15.84 13.37 13.63
CA THR A 42 -15.77 13.74 15.05
C THR A 42 -15.41 12.53 15.89
N LEU A 43 -14.33 12.63 16.67
CA LEU A 43 -13.90 11.65 17.65
C LEU A 43 -14.62 11.89 18.97
N THR A 44 -15.16 10.83 19.56
CA THR A 44 -15.82 10.88 20.88
C THR A 44 -14.91 10.28 21.95
N GLY A 45 -14.88 10.87 23.15
CA GLY A 45 -14.15 10.26 24.27
C GLY A 45 -14.79 8.93 24.67
N SER A 46 -13.97 7.92 24.97
CA SER A 46 -14.45 6.70 25.63
C SER A 46 -14.78 7.05 27.08
N GLU A 47 -16.06 7.10 27.44
CA GLU A 47 -16.50 7.23 28.82
C GLU A 47 -16.22 5.91 29.57
N THR A 48 -15.11 5.88 30.32
CA THR A 48 -15.02 5.00 31.49
C THR A 48 -15.60 5.76 32.68
N GLU A 49 -16.65 5.22 33.28
CA GLU A 49 -17.37 5.79 34.43
C GLU A 49 -16.40 6.15 35.58
N GLU A 50 -16.21 7.43 35.88
CA GLU A 50 -16.80 8.13 37.03
C GLU A 50 -16.28 9.58 37.17
N VAL A 51 -17.20 10.45 37.60
CA VAL A 51 -17.10 11.86 38.03
C VAL A 51 -17.14 12.95 36.93
N LYS A 52 -18.24 13.71 36.99
CA LYS A 52 -18.61 14.90 36.22
C LYS A 52 -17.54 15.99 36.25
N GLU A 53 -17.15 16.51 35.07
CA GLU A 53 -17.26 17.93 34.69
C GLU A 53 -16.77 18.17 33.24
N ASN A 54 -17.60 18.90 32.48
CA ASN A 54 -17.49 19.32 31.07
C ASN A 54 -17.62 18.24 29.98
N PRO A 55 -18.55 18.39 29.00
CA PRO A 55 -18.56 17.54 27.82
C PRO A 55 -17.25 17.78 27.08
N THR A 56 -16.42 16.73 27.00
CA THR A 56 -15.19 16.77 26.20
C THR A 56 -15.60 17.10 24.77
N LYS A 57 -15.31 18.32 24.32
CA LYS A 57 -15.56 18.78 22.95
C LYS A 57 -14.91 17.76 22.02
N GLY A 58 -15.72 17.04 21.24
CA GLY A 58 -15.23 15.97 20.37
C GLY A 58 -14.15 16.50 19.45
N LYS A 59 -13.02 15.79 19.36
CA LYS A 59 -11.90 16.21 18.49
C LYS A 59 -12.28 15.97 17.04
N LYS A 60 -12.22 17.00 16.21
CA LYS A 60 -12.48 16.85 14.77
C LYS A 60 -11.24 16.31 14.06
N VAL A 61 -11.44 15.39 13.12
CA VAL A 61 -10.41 14.82 12.26
C VAL A 61 -10.76 15.10 10.82
N SER A 62 -9.88 15.75 10.10
CA SER A 62 -9.98 15.91 8.64
C SER A 62 -9.16 14.82 7.96
N VAL A 63 -9.70 14.22 6.91
CA VAL A 63 -8.96 13.25 6.09
C VAL A 63 -8.80 13.81 4.68
N SER A 64 -7.59 13.74 4.15
CA SER A 64 -7.26 14.22 2.82
C SER A 64 -6.39 13.25 2.03
N ILE A 65 -6.31 13.51 0.73
CA ILE A 65 -5.43 12.82 -0.22
C ILE A 65 -4.30 13.76 -0.63
N ILE A 66 -3.07 13.25 -0.60
CA ILE A 66 -1.91 13.89 -1.19
C ILE A 66 -1.45 13.13 -2.44
N SER A 67 -0.93 13.86 -3.43
CA SER A 67 -0.59 13.31 -4.75
C SER A 67 0.86 12.85 -4.87
N SER A 68 1.69 13.19 -3.89
CA SER A 68 3.03 12.64 -3.71
C SER A 68 3.34 12.48 -2.23
N ILE A 69 4.19 11.51 -1.89
CA ILE A 69 4.74 11.39 -0.55
C ILE A 69 5.53 12.64 -0.11
N LEU A 70 6.05 13.43 -1.06
CA LEU A 70 6.77 14.68 -0.78
C LEU A 70 5.86 15.80 -0.25
N ASP A 71 4.54 15.65 -0.35
CA ASP A 71 3.55 16.62 0.16
C ASP A 71 3.37 16.52 1.70
N VAL A 72 4.05 15.57 2.35
CA VAL A 72 4.06 15.39 3.81
C VAL A 72 5.50 15.32 4.31
N SER A 73 5.76 15.85 5.51
CA SER A 73 7.11 15.78 6.06
C SER A 73 7.49 14.33 6.39
N SER A 74 8.74 13.96 6.10
CA SER A 74 9.28 12.65 6.44
C SER A 74 9.16 12.35 7.93
N HIS A 75 9.41 13.35 8.78
CA HIS A 75 9.28 13.24 10.22
C HIS A 75 7.87 12.83 10.65
N GLU A 76 6.81 13.45 10.12
CA GLU A 76 5.43 13.12 10.52
C GLU A 76 4.96 11.76 9.98
N TRP A 77 5.32 11.43 8.74
CA TRP A 77 5.01 10.13 8.16
C TRP A 77 5.72 9.01 8.91
N ASP A 78 7.03 9.13 9.12
CA ASP A 78 7.83 8.11 9.79
C ASP A 78 7.46 7.98 11.27
N SER A 79 7.00 9.09 11.89
CA SER A 79 6.38 9.08 13.22
C SER A 79 5.13 8.19 13.26
N CYS A 80 4.27 8.23 12.24
CA CYS A 80 3.11 7.32 12.16
C CYS A 80 3.55 5.87 11.97
N ALA A 81 4.53 5.61 11.10
CA ALA A 81 5.06 4.27 10.86
C ALA A 81 5.67 3.66 12.13
N LEU A 82 6.44 4.45 12.87
CA LEU A 82 7.08 4.05 14.11
C LEU A 82 6.06 3.73 15.21
N ASP A 83 5.06 4.58 15.42
CA ASP A 83 4.01 4.36 16.43
C ASP A 83 3.11 3.17 16.09
N ALA A 84 2.90 2.88 14.80
CA ALA A 84 2.07 1.77 14.36
C ALA A 84 2.69 0.40 14.68
N THR A 85 4.02 0.27 14.60
CA THR A 85 4.74 -1.01 14.80
C THR A 85 5.57 -1.08 16.08
N GLY A 86 5.96 0.06 16.65
CA GLY A 86 7.01 0.18 17.66
C GLY A 86 8.42 0.12 17.07
N HIS A 87 9.42 0.53 17.86
CA HIS A 87 10.83 0.60 17.46
C HIS A 87 11.42 -0.74 17.00
N GLU A 88 11.07 -1.85 17.68
CA GLU A 88 11.65 -3.17 17.39
C GLU A 88 11.13 -3.79 16.08
N LYS A 89 9.95 -3.36 15.62
CA LYS A 89 9.27 -3.91 14.45
C LYS A 89 9.11 -2.88 13.33
N PHE A 90 9.93 -1.83 13.36
CA PHE A 90 9.93 -0.81 12.32
C PHE A 90 10.11 -1.44 10.95
N ASN A 91 9.20 -1.13 10.04
CA ASN A 91 9.23 -1.62 8.67
C ASN A 91 9.82 -0.53 7.76
N PRO A 92 11.07 -0.68 7.27
CA PRO A 92 11.72 0.35 6.45
C PRO A 92 10.99 0.60 5.13
N PHE A 93 10.21 -0.37 4.65
CA PHE A 93 9.46 -0.24 3.40
C PHE A 93 8.22 0.65 3.50
N LEU A 94 7.81 1.02 4.72
CA LEU A 94 6.75 1.99 4.97
C LEU A 94 7.29 3.39 5.30
N SER A 95 8.62 3.56 5.31
CA SER A 95 9.23 4.87 5.55
C SER A 95 9.00 5.82 4.39
N HIS A 96 8.93 7.10 4.70
CA HIS A 96 8.88 8.16 3.71
C HIS A 96 10.05 8.04 2.73
N GLY A 97 11.27 7.80 3.23
CA GLY A 97 12.47 7.68 2.37
C GLY A 97 12.36 6.56 1.32
N PHE A 98 11.77 5.41 1.69
CA PHE A 98 11.55 4.32 0.74
C PHE A 98 10.51 4.67 -0.32
N LEU A 99 9.35 5.22 0.09
CA LEU A 99 8.28 5.59 -0.83
C LEU A 99 8.70 6.75 -1.76
N SER A 100 9.41 7.75 -1.22
CA SER A 100 10.00 8.86 -1.98
C SER A 100 10.94 8.34 -3.05
N SER A 101 11.82 7.39 -2.69
CA SER A 101 12.74 6.78 -3.65
C SER A 101 11.99 6.13 -4.82
N LEU A 102 10.84 5.49 -4.59
CA LEU A 102 10.05 4.85 -5.65
C LEU A 102 9.32 5.86 -6.55
N GLU A 103 8.85 6.97 -5.99
CA GLU A 103 8.20 8.05 -6.74
C GLU A 103 9.23 8.86 -7.55
N GLU A 104 10.32 9.31 -6.91
CA GLU A 104 11.35 10.14 -7.54
C GLU A 104 12.12 9.41 -8.65
N THR A 105 12.29 8.08 -8.52
CA THR A 105 12.91 7.26 -9.58
C THR A 105 11.95 6.88 -10.71
N GLY A 106 10.66 7.24 -10.59
CA GLY A 106 9.64 6.94 -11.59
C GLY A 106 9.18 5.48 -11.58
N CYS A 107 9.48 4.70 -10.53
CA CYS A 107 9.02 3.31 -10.42
C CYS A 107 7.54 3.22 -10.06
N ALA A 108 7.09 4.01 -9.09
CA ALA A 108 5.71 4.03 -8.58
C ALA A 108 5.03 5.37 -8.92
N VAL A 109 4.87 5.65 -10.22
CA VAL A 109 4.25 6.88 -10.72
C VAL A 109 3.11 6.59 -11.69
N LYS A 110 2.35 7.62 -12.03
CA LYS A 110 1.21 7.52 -12.95
C LYS A 110 1.60 6.88 -14.30
N GLU A 111 2.76 7.22 -14.84
CA GLU A 111 3.27 6.73 -16.14
C GLU A 111 3.51 5.22 -16.12
N THR A 112 3.84 4.64 -14.97
CA THR A 112 4.00 3.19 -14.77
C THR A 112 2.74 2.52 -14.21
N GLY A 113 1.59 3.21 -14.27
CA GLY A 113 0.32 2.67 -13.78
C GLY A 113 0.20 2.60 -12.26
N TRP A 114 0.98 3.42 -11.55
CA TRP A 114 1.03 3.57 -10.10
C TRP A 114 0.81 5.04 -9.70
N MET A 115 -0.40 5.58 -9.86
CA MET A 115 -0.64 6.99 -9.52
C MET A 115 -0.75 7.15 -7.99
N PRO A 116 0.16 7.88 -7.31
CA PRO A 116 0.10 8.03 -5.86
C PRO A 116 -1.13 8.84 -5.42
N SER A 117 -1.70 8.48 -4.28
CA SER A 117 -2.91 9.08 -3.73
C SER A 117 -2.96 8.83 -2.21
N HIS A 118 -1.86 9.09 -1.49
CA HIS A 118 -1.73 8.73 -0.08
C HIS A 118 -2.76 9.42 0.82
N ILE A 119 -3.20 8.72 1.86
CA ILE A 119 -4.15 9.25 2.84
C ILE A 119 -3.40 9.93 3.98
N ILE A 120 -3.86 11.11 4.38
CA ILE A 120 -3.43 11.82 5.59
C ILE A 120 -4.67 12.13 6.43
N ALA A 121 -4.63 11.81 7.72
CA ALA A 121 -5.62 12.20 8.71
C ALA A 121 -5.01 13.18 9.71
N LYS A 122 -5.64 14.34 9.91
CA LYS A 122 -5.16 15.42 10.77
C LYS A 122 -6.19 15.84 11.82
N ASP A 123 -5.73 16.36 12.93
CA ASP A 123 -6.59 17.06 13.90
C ASP A 123 -6.81 18.54 13.55
N GLU A 124 -7.62 19.24 14.34
CA GLU A 124 -7.90 20.68 14.19
C GLU A 124 -6.68 21.59 14.33
N SER A 125 -5.58 21.06 14.89
CA SER A 125 -4.31 21.77 15.05
C SER A 125 -3.30 21.39 13.95
N GLU A 126 -3.77 20.75 12.87
CA GLU A 126 -2.97 20.26 11.75
C GLU A 126 -1.97 19.14 12.09
N ASN A 127 -2.04 18.54 13.28
CA ASN A 127 -1.17 17.42 13.62
C ASN A 127 -1.62 16.17 12.87
N ILE A 128 -0.68 15.48 12.22
CA ILE A 128 -0.97 14.19 11.57
C ILE A 128 -1.22 13.11 12.63
N LEU A 129 -2.41 12.52 12.59
CA LEU A 129 -2.85 11.43 13.46
C LEU A 129 -2.70 10.06 12.81
N GLY A 130 -2.72 9.99 11.48
CA GLY A 130 -2.47 8.75 10.76
C GLY A 130 -2.33 8.94 9.25
N VAL A 131 -1.70 7.97 8.61
CA VAL A 131 -1.40 7.97 7.19
C VAL A 131 -1.58 6.58 6.57
N ALA A 132 -1.77 6.51 5.25
CA ALA A 132 -1.77 5.23 4.54
C ALA A 132 -1.18 5.39 3.12
N PRO A 133 -0.23 4.53 2.70
CA PRO A 133 0.23 4.52 1.32
C PRO A 133 -0.86 3.96 0.41
N LEU A 134 -1.31 4.76 -0.55
CA LEU A 134 -2.41 4.41 -1.44
C LEU A 134 -2.06 4.82 -2.86
N TYR A 135 -2.36 3.94 -3.81
CA TYR A 135 -2.10 4.16 -5.22
C TYR A 135 -3.34 3.83 -6.04
N LEU A 136 -3.68 4.66 -7.02
CA LEU A 136 -4.63 4.31 -8.06
C LEU A 136 -3.90 3.53 -9.15
N LYS A 137 -4.29 2.26 -9.33
CA LYS A 137 -3.62 1.29 -10.21
C LYS A 137 -4.39 1.08 -11.50
N SER A 138 -3.67 1.06 -12.62
CA SER A 138 -4.22 0.70 -13.95
C SER A 138 -3.97 -0.77 -14.35
N HIS A 139 -3.26 -1.53 -13.54
CA HIS A 139 -2.93 -2.96 -13.72
C HIS A 139 -2.48 -3.60 -12.39
N SER A 140 -2.35 -4.94 -12.35
CA SER A 140 -1.86 -5.68 -11.16
C SER A 140 -0.33 -5.79 -11.02
N TYR A 141 0.46 -5.47 -12.05
CA TYR A 141 1.92 -5.62 -11.94
C TYR A 141 2.53 -4.84 -10.76
N GLY A 142 3.41 -5.52 -10.03
CA GLY A 142 4.16 -4.99 -8.88
C GLY A 142 3.44 -5.09 -7.52
N GLU A 143 2.17 -5.52 -7.47
CA GLU A 143 1.42 -5.65 -6.21
C GLU A 143 1.58 -7.03 -5.55
N PHE A 144 2.23 -7.99 -6.24
CA PHE A 144 2.47 -9.38 -5.80
C PHE A 144 1.21 -10.19 -5.45
N VAL A 145 0.05 -9.70 -5.88
CA VAL A 145 -1.24 -10.38 -5.86
C VAL A 145 -1.79 -10.27 -7.27
N PHE A 146 -1.88 -11.37 -7.99
CA PHE A 146 -2.33 -11.34 -9.40
C PHE A 146 -3.84 -11.46 -9.46
N ASP A 147 -4.49 -10.42 -9.97
CA ASP A 147 -5.96 -10.33 -10.08
C ASP A 147 -6.44 -10.51 -11.53
N HIS A 148 -5.63 -11.14 -12.40
CA HIS A 148 -6.00 -11.38 -13.81
C HIS A 148 -7.34 -12.10 -13.95
N SER A 149 -7.60 -13.12 -13.14
CA SER A 149 -8.88 -13.84 -13.17
C SER A 149 -10.07 -12.96 -12.81
N TRP A 150 -9.91 -12.00 -11.89
CA TRP A 150 -10.95 -11.02 -11.57
C TRP A 150 -11.15 -10.01 -12.69
N ALA A 151 -10.05 -9.53 -13.28
CA ALA A 151 -10.10 -8.62 -14.42
C ALA A 151 -10.82 -9.25 -15.61
N ASP A 152 -10.46 -10.49 -15.96
CA ASP A 152 -11.06 -11.25 -17.06
C ASP A 152 -12.57 -11.47 -16.83
N ALA A 153 -12.97 -11.78 -15.59
CA ALA A 153 -14.38 -11.91 -15.23
C ALA A 153 -15.14 -10.59 -15.42
N TYR A 154 -14.61 -9.46 -14.91
CA TYR A 154 -15.24 -8.14 -15.08
C TYR A 154 -15.42 -7.80 -16.57
N TYR A 155 -14.37 -7.99 -17.37
CA TYR A 155 -14.42 -7.71 -18.81
C TYR A 155 -15.42 -8.62 -19.54
N SER A 156 -15.54 -9.88 -19.13
CA SER A 156 -16.53 -10.81 -19.68
C SER A 156 -17.97 -10.36 -19.42
N PHE A 157 -18.21 -9.63 -18.33
CA PHE A 157 -19.51 -9.00 -18.02
C PHE A 157 -19.64 -7.56 -18.53
N GLY A 158 -18.70 -7.06 -19.34
CA GLY A 158 -18.73 -5.71 -19.88
C GLY A 158 -18.37 -4.60 -18.87
N ALA A 159 -17.90 -4.96 -17.68
CA ALA A 159 -17.42 -4.03 -16.67
C ALA A 159 -15.91 -3.81 -16.76
N ARG A 160 -15.42 -2.66 -16.31
CA ARG A 160 -13.98 -2.38 -16.23
C ARG A 160 -13.45 -2.73 -14.85
N TYR A 161 -12.40 -3.55 -14.79
CA TYR A 161 -11.71 -3.85 -13.53
C TYR A 161 -10.69 -2.77 -13.13
N TYR A 162 -10.08 -2.09 -14.08
CA TYR A 162 -9.17 -0.98 -13.80
C TYR A 162 -9.80 0.37 -14.17
N PRO A 163 -9.49 1.45 -13.42
CA PRO A 163 -8.55 1.45 -12.30
C PRO A 163 -9.15 0.92 -10.98
N LYS A 164 -8.27 0.55 -10.05
CA LYS A 164 -8.60 0.17 -8.66
C LYS A 164 -7.69 0.90 -7.68
N PHE A 165 -8.12 1.05 -6.43
CA PHE A 165 -7.25 1.55 -5.36
C PHE A 165 -6.46 0.40 -4.72
N GLN A 166 -5.20 0.65 -4.45
CA GLN A 166 -4.27 -0.31 -3.87
C GLN A 166 -3.50 0.32 -2.72
N CYS A 167 -3.85 -0.07 -1.49
CA CYS A 167 -3.13 0.29 -0.28
C CYS A 167 -2.06 -0.78 -0.01
N CYS A 168 -0.81 -0.45 -0.32
CA CYS A 168 0.30 -1.39 -0.23
C CYS A 168 1.66 -0.66 -0.20
N VAL A 169 2.71 -1.45 -0.02
CA VAL A 169 4.07 -1.04 -0.39
C VAL A 169 4.31 -1.49 -1.84
N PRO A 170 4.69 -0.60 -2.76
CA PRO A 170 4.98 -1.00 -4.13
C PRO A 170 6.15 -1.99 -4.20
N PHE A 171 6.02 -2.97 -5.09
CA PHE A 171 7.07 -3.94 -5.41
C PHE A 171 7.60 -4.78 -4.24
N THR A 172 6.91 -4.79 -3.09
CA THR A 172 7.43 -5.37 -1.85
C THR A 172 6.34 -6.13 -1.08
N PRO A 173 6.29 -7.47 -1.18
CA PRO A 173 5.24 -8.30 -0.56
C PRO A 173 5.49 -8.57 0.93
N VAL A 174 5.80 -7.53 1.70
CA VAL A 174 6.16 -7.64 3.14
C VAL A 174 4.94 -7.35 4.01
N THR A 175 4.60 -8.29 4.88
CA THR A 175 3.53 -8.14 5.88
C THR A 175 3.83 -7.01 6.86
N GLY A 176 2.86 -6.12 7.08
CA GLY A 176 2.93 -5.04 8.06
C GLY A 176 1.68 -4.18 8.02
N PRO A 177 1.48 -3.24 8.96
CA PRO A 177 0.34 -2.34 8.92
C PRO A 177 0.31 -1.54 7.62
N ARG A 178 -0.88 -1.20 7.14
CA ARG A 178 -1.08 -0.33 5.97
C ARG A 178 -1.72 0.99 6.34
N ILE A 179 -2.51 1.00 7.41
CA ILE A 179 -3.02 2.21 8.03
C ILE A 179 -2.16 2.49 9.27
N LEU A 180 -1.32 3.51 9.17
CA LEU A 180 -0.31 3.86 10.16
C LEU A 180 -0.86 4.97 11.04
N VAL A 181 -1.19 4.65 12.28
CA VAL A 181 -1.85 5.59 13.20
C VAL A 181 -0.93 5.88 14.38
N ARG A 182 -0.82 7.18 14.74
CA ARG A 182 -0.10 7.66 15.92
C ARG A 182 -0.65 7.02 17.19
N ASN A 183 0.22 6.82 18.17
CA ASN A 183 -0.13 6.20 19.44
C ASN A 183 -0.81 7.22 20.36
N THR A 184 -2.10 7.45 20.12
CA THR A 184 -2.95 8.36 20.90
C THR A 184 -4.12 7.60 21.54
N SER A 185 -4.81 8.24 22.49
CA SER A 185 -6.04 7.70 23.08
C SER A 185 -7.17 7.46 22.08
N PHE A 186 -7.09 8.03 20.88
CA PHE A 186 -8.09 7.91 19.82
C PHE A 186 -7.64 7.01 18.66
N LYS A 187 -6.55 6.24 18.83
CA LYS A 187 -5.93 5.42 17.76
C LYS A 187 -6.93 4.56 16.99
N ASP A 188 -7.81 3.84 17.68
CA ASP A 188 -8.80 2.98 17.02
C ASP A 188 -9.86 3.77 16.26
N GLN A 189 -10.30 4.92 16.79
CA GLN A 189 -11.24 5.79 16.09
C GLN A 189 -10.62 6.45 14.86
N VAL A 190 -9.35 6.87 14.92
CA VAL A 190 -8.62 7.39 13.75
C VAL A 190 -8.46 6.31 12.68
N PHE A 191 -8.17 5.07 13.08
CA PHE A 191 -8.16 3.94 12.16
C PHE A 191 -9.52 3.78 11.47
N ASP A 192 -10.62 3.84 12.22
CA ASP A 192 -11.98 3.72 11.69
C ASP A 192 -12.36 4.84 10.72
N VAL A 193 -11.94 6.07 11.04
CA VAL A 193 -12.09 7.24 10.19
C VAL A 193 -11.34 7.04 8.86
N ILE A 194 -10.08 6.56 8.90
CA ILE A 194 -9.30 6.30 7.67
C ILE A 194 -9.95 5.18 6.85
N VAL A 195 -10.40 4.09 7.47
CA VAL A 195 -11.09 2.99 6.76
C VAL A 195 -12.39 3.48 6.10
N THR A 196 -13.15 4.33 6.79
CA THR A 196 -14.38 4.92 6.24
C THR A 196 -14.06 5.83 5.06
N ALA A 197 -13.09 6.73 5.20
CA ALA A 197 -12.64 7.62 4.14
C ALA A 197 -12.15 6.86 2.90
N LEU A 198 -11.43 5.74 3.08
CA LEU A 198 -11.00 4.87 1.99
C LEU A 198 -12.18 4.24 1.23
N LYS A 199 -13.22 3.78 1.94
CA LYS A 199 -14.44 3.24 1.33
C LYS A 199 -15.21 4.31 0.57
N ASP A 200 -15.36 5.48 1.17
CA ASP A 200 -16.06 6.62 0.56
C ASP A 200 -15.33 7.13 -0.68
N LEU A 201 -14.01 7.23 -0.63
CA LEU A 201 -13.16 7.54 -1.77
C LEU A 201 -13.39 6.54 -2.91
N THR A 202 -13.40 5.25 -2.60
CA THR A 202 -13.62 4.19 -3.60
C THR A 202 -14.97 4.35 -4.30
N ALA A 203 -16.03 4.63 -3.53
CA ALA A 203 -17.37 4.87 -4.07
C ALA A 203 -17.44 6.16 -4.91
N LYS A 204 -16.89 7.28 -4.39
CA LYS A 204 -16.90 8.59 -5.06
C LYS A 204 -16.09 8.59 -6.36
N SER A 205 -14.95 7.90 -6.40
CA SER A 205 -14.09 7.81 -7.59
C SER A 205 -14.59 6.84 -8.66
N GLN A 206 -15.68 6.10 -8.41
CA GLN A 206 -16.24 5.10 -9.34
C GLN A 206 -15.21 4.09 -9.86
N VAL A 207 -14.27 3.70 -8.99
CA VAL A 207 -13.27 2.65 -9.28
C VAL A 207 -13.85 1.27 -8.97
N SER A 208 -13.27 0.22 -9.52
CA SER A 208 -13.84 -1.13 -9.40
C SER A 208 -13.81 -1.67 -7.97
N SER A 209 -12.77 -1.31 -7.20
CA SER A 209 -12.43 -1.94 -5.92
C SER A 209 -11.33 -1.18 -5.19
N LEU A 210 -11.22 -1.46 -3.89
CA LEU A 210 -10.10 -1.09 -3.02
C LEU A 210 -9.48 -2.35 -2.42
N HIS A 211 -8.17 -2.47 -2.55
CA HIS A 211 -7.40 -3.61 -2.08
C HIS A 211 -6.39 -3.13 -1.02
N ILE A 212 -6.28 -3.88 0.08
CA ILE A 212 -5.25 -3.69 1.11
C ILE A 212 -4.43 -4.98 1.16
N THR A 213 -3.20 -4.96 0.66
CA THR A 213 -2.38 -6.19 0.51
C THR A 213 -1.25 -6.28 1.53
N PHE A 214 -1.08 -7.50 2.04
CA PHE A 214 -0.15 -7.84 3.12
C PHE A 214 -0.33 -7.00 4.41
N PRO A 215 -1.58 -6.73 4.88
CA PRO A 215 -1.78 -6.09 6.17
C PRO A 215 -1.25 -6.97 7.31
N SER A 216 -1.03 -6.38 8.48
CA SER A 216 -0.76 -7.18 9.69
C SER A 216 -1.97 -8.06 10.03
N GLU A 217 -1.76 -9.17 10.75
CA GLU A 217 -2.87 -10.07 11.12
C GLU A 217 -3.97 -9.36 11.93
N ALA A 218 -3.58 -8.51 12.89
CA ALA A 218 -4.53 -7.72 13.67
C ALA A 218 -5.34 -6.75 12.79
N GLU A 219 -4.68 -6.09 11.84
CA GLU A 219 -5.34 -5.20 10.87
C GLU A 219 -6.25 -5.99 9.92
N TRP A 220 -5.85 -7.19 9.50
CA TRP A 220 -6.63 -8.07 8.64
C TRP A 220 -7.96 -8.51 9.27
N TYR A 221 -7.98 -8.77 10.58
CA TYR A 221 -9.23 -9.03 11.32
C TYR A 221 -10.06 -7.75 11.50
N LYS A 222 -9.44 -6.63 11.89
CA LYS A 222 -10.16 -5.35 12.04
C LYS A 222 -10.84 -4.92 10.73
N LEU A 223 -10.18 -5.08 9.58
CA LEU A 223 -10.75 -4.73 8.28
C LEU A 223 -11.95 -5.59 7.91
N LYS A 224 -11.94 -6.89 8.28
CA LYS A 224 -13.09 -7.79 8.07
C LYS A 224 -14.34 -7.26 8.75
N ASP A 225 -14.21 -6.86 10.02
CA ASP A 225 -15.33 -6.33 10.81
C ASP A 225 -15.89 -5.01 10.23
N ARG A 226 -15.14 -4.37 9.33
CA ARG A 226 -15.51 -3.12 8.63
C ARG A 226 -15.98 -3.34 7.19
N GLY A 227 -16.22 -4.60 6.82
CA GLY A 227 -16.83 -5.01 5.56
C GLY A 227 -15.84 -5.37 4.43
N PHE A 228 -14.54 -5.49 4.72
CA PHE A 228 -13.58 -5.98 3.72
C PHE A 228 -13.66 -7.49 3.58
N LEU A 229 -13.55 -7.97 2.34
CA LEU A 229 -13.43 -9.39 2.06
C LEU A 229 -12.00 -9.87 2.32
N GLN A 230 -11.90 -10.96 3.07
CA GLN A 230 -10.64 -11.56 3.44
C GLN A 230 -10.15 -12.53 2.37
N ARG A 231 -8.92 -12.32 1.88
CA ARG A 231 -8.21 -13.27 1.01
C ARG A 231 -6.98 -13.80 1.73
N ILE A 232 -6.74 -15.10 1.61
CA ILE A 232 -5.57 -15.78 2.18
C ILE A 232 -4.65 -16.16 1.02
N GLY A 233 -3.36 -15.85 1.19
CA GLY A 233 -2.28 -16.30 0.31
C GLY A 233 -1.21 -17.02 1.11
N MET A 234 -0.34 -17.77 0.43
CA MET A 234 0.75 -18.50 1.06
C MET A 234 2.09 -17.83 0.79
N GLN A 235 2.85 -17.58 1.85
CA GLN A 235 4.23 -17.08 1.78
C GLN A 235 5.15 -18.01 2.54
N TYR A 236 6.36 -18.21 2.04
CA TYR A 236 7.40 -18.98 2.70
C TYR A 236 8.42 -18.03 3.30
N HIS A 237 8.48 -17.97 4.63
CA HIS A 237 9.46 -17.17 5.35
C HIS A 237 10.51 -18.08 5.98
N TRP A 238 11.78 -17.80 5.69
CA TRP A 238 12.87 -18.40 6.44
C TRP A 238 13.07 -17.63 7.74
N LYS A 239 13.06 -18.33 8.87
CA LYS A 239 13.36 -17.76 10.19
C LYS A 239 14.61 -18.42 10.74
N ASN A 240 15.57 -17.60 11.18
CA ASN A 240 16.72 -18.12 11.89
C ASN A 240 16.26 -18.69 13.25
N ARG A 241 16.42 -20.00 13.49
CA ARG A 241 16.11 -20.65 14.76
C ARG A 241 17.28 -20.55 15.75
N ASN A 242 17.86 -19.37 15.85
CA ASN A 242 19.06 -19.08 16.65
C ASN A 242 20.34 -19.82 16.22
N TYR A 243 20.43 -20.27 14.96
CA TYR A 243 21.66 -20.85 14.42
C TYR A 243 22.79 -19.81 14.50
N LYS A 244 23.93 -20.23 15.06
CA LYS A 244 25.15 -19.42 15.19
C LYS A 244 26.12 -19.65 14.04
N SER A 245 25.92 -20.72 13.28
CA SER A 245 26.72 -21.05 12.11
C SER A 245 25.88 -21.62 10.97
N PHE A 246 26.44 -21.57 9.76
CA PHE A 246 25.81 -22.23 8.61
C PHE A 246 25.70 -23.74 8.81
N ASP A 247 26.67 -24.36 9.50
CA ASP A 247 26.64 -25.79 9.78
C ASP A 247 25.51 -26.19 10.74
N GLU A 248 25.22 -25.38 11.76
CA GLU A 248 24.05 -25.59 12.62
C GLU A 248 22.75 -25.56 11.82
N PHE A 249 22.60 -24.59 10.90
CA PHE A 249 21.45 -24.55 9.98
C PHE A 249 21.34 -25.84 9.12
N LEU A 250 22.47 -26.39 8.66
CA LEU A 250 22.46 -27.63 7.88
C LEU A 250 22.11 -28.88 8.70
N MET A 251 22.25 -28.85 10.03
CA MET A 251 21.86 -29.97 10.90
C MET A 251 20.35 -30.22 10.88
N ASP A 252 19.55 -29.17 10.71
CA ASP A 252 18.09 -29.27 10.58
C ASP A 252 17.62 -29.84 9.23
N MET A 253 18.53 -30.06 8.28
CA MET A 253 18.21 -30.66 6.98
C MET A 253 18.44 -32.17 6.95
N LYS A 254 17.70 -32.86 6.07
CA LYS A 254 17.96 -34.26 5.72
C LYS A 254 19.42 -34.43 5.23
N GLN A 255 20.05 -35.55 5.59
CA GLN A 255 21.47 -35.83 5.33
C GLN A 255 21.86 -35.67 3.85
N SER A 256 21.02 -36.13 2.92
CA SER A 256 21.26 -36.00 1.48
C SER A 256 21.33 -34.53 1.05
N LYS A 257 20.36 -33.71 1.48
CA LYS A 257 20.32 -32.27 1.15
C LYS A 257 21.51 -31.53 1.75
N ARG A 258 21.86 -31.82 3.00
CA ARG A 258 23.07 -31.30 3.65
C ARG A 258 24.34 -31.66 2.88
N LYS A 259 24.50 -32.93 2.48
CA LYS A 259 25.68 -33.41 1.73
C LYS A 259 25.81 -32.65 0.41
N ASN A 260 24.71 -32.50 -0.33
CA ASN A 260 24.70 -31.78 -1.60
C ASN A 260 25.09 -30.31 -1.42
N ILE A 261 24.49 -29.59 -0.45
CA ILE A 261 24.84 -28.18 -0.18
C ILE A 261 26.33 -28.03 0.18
N ARG A 262 26.87 -28.93 0.99
CA ARG A 262 28.31 -28.92 1.34
C ARG A 262 29.19 -29.17 0.12
N GLN A 263 28.80 -30.08 -0.77
CA GLN A 263 29.54 -30.35 -2.01
C GLN A 263 29.52 -29.15 -2.96
N GLU A 264 28.38 -28.49 -3.15
CA GLU A 264 28.31 -27.28 -3.98
C GLU A 264 29.17 -26.15 -3.41
N ARG A 265 29.11 -25.91 -2.09
CA ARG A 265 29.93 -24.85 -1.47
C ARG A 265 31.43 -25.11 -1.56
N LYS A 266 31.88 -26.37 -1.58
CA LYS A 266 33.29 -26.72 -1.80
C LYS A 266 33.82 -26.33 -3.18
N LYS A 267 32.94 -26.13 -4.16
CA LYS A 267 33.34 -25.67 -5.50
C LYS A 267 33.66 -24.18 -5.53
N ILE A 268 33.10 -23.37 -4.63
CA ILE A 268 33.24 -21.91 -4.64
C ILE A 268 34.71 -21.46 -4.49
N PRO A 269 35.52 -21.99 -3.54
CA PRO A 269 36.93 -21.61 -3.45
C PRO A 269 37.76 -21.95 -4.70
N ALA A 270 37.33 -22.94 -5.49
CA ALA A 270 37.99 -23.33 -6.73
C ALA A 270 37.65 -22.42 -7.92
N GLN A 271 36.69 -21.51 -7.77
CA GLN A 271 36.21 -20.62 -8.84
C GLN A 271 36.86 -19.23 -8.81
N ASP A 272 37.82 -18.99 -7.91
CA ASP A 272 38.51 -17.69 -7.74
C ASP A 272 37.53 -16.50 -7.61
N LEU A 273 36.37 -16.73 -6.97
CA LEU A 273 35.33 -15.73 -6.77
C LEU A 273 35.56 -14.97 -5.46
N THR A 274 35.55 -13.63 -5.55
CA THR A 274 35.57 -12.76 -4.36
C THR A 274 34.19 -12.17 -4.11
N MET A 275 33.57 -12.50 -2.98
CA MET A 275 32.33 -11.86 -2.53
C MET A 275 32.64 -10.64 -1.65
N LYS A 276 32.07 -9.48 -2.00
CA LYS A 276 32.16 -8.26 -1.19
C LYS A 276 30.75 -7.80 -0.81
N ARG A 277 30.55 -7.46 0.46
CA ARG A 277 29.34 -6.80 0.95
C ARG A 277 29.63 -5.32 1.05
N LEU A 278 28.95 -4.53 0.21
CA LEU A 278 29.06 -3.07 0.22
C LEU A 278 27.86 -2.47 0.98
N ARG A 279 28.12 -1.43 1.75
CA ARG A 279 27.11 -0.53 2.32
C ARG A 279 26.75 0.54 1.29
N GLY A 280 25.61 1.20 1.48
CA GLY A 280 25.10 2.21 0.53
C GLY A 280 26.15 3.26 0.13
N TYR A 281 26.91 3.79 1.09
CA TYR A 281 27.97 4.79 0.83
C TYR A 281 29.22 4.23 0.12
N GLU A 282 29.36 2.90 0.03
CA GLU A 282 30.46 2.22 -0.67
C GLU A 282 30.08 1.88 -2.12
N ILE A 283 28.79 1.99 -2.48
CA ILE A 283 28.28 1.74 -3.83
C ILE A 283 28.66 2.93 -4.72
N LYS A 284 29.46 2.67 -5.76
CA LYS A 284 29.86 3.66 -6.76
C LYS A 284 28.88 3.67 -7.93
N VAL A 285 28.78 4.79 -8.65
CA VAL A 285 27.88 4.96 -9.81
C VAL A 285 28.07 3.84 -10.85
N ASP A 286 29.30 3.42 -11.14
CA ASP A 286 29.55 2.31 -12.08
C ASP A 286 28.90 0.98 -11.66
N SER A 287 28.83 0.69 -10.35
CA SER A 287 28.18 -0.53 -9.88
C SER A 287 26.65 -0.52 -10.03
N THR A 288 26.04 0.67 -10.09
CA THR A 288 24.58 0.81 -10.33
C THR A 288 24.19 0.59 -11.78
N VAL A 289 25.13 0.73 -12.73
CA VAL A 289 24.91 0.43 -14.16
C VAL A 289 25.00 -1.07 -14.44
N ILE A 290 25.79 -1.81 -13.67
CA ILE A 290 25.99 -3.25 -13.86
C ILE A 290 24.78 -4.07 -13.39
N PHE A 291 24.17 -3.67 -12.27
CA PHE A 291 23.12 -4.48 -11.63
C PHE A 291 21.86 -4.70 -12.50
N PRO A 292 21.32 -3.68 -13.20
CA PRO A 292 20.18 -3.88 -14.10
C PRO A 292 20.46 -4.89 -15.22
N ASN A 293 21.67 -4.88 -15.79
CA ASN A 293 22.06 -5.81 -16.85
C ASN A 293 22.10 -7.26 -16.33
N ILE A 294 22.67 -7.48 -15.14
CA ILE A 294 22.69 -8.80 -14.51
C ILE A 294 21.26 -9.30 -14.24
N TYR A 295 20.39 -8.42 -13.75
CA TYR A 295 19.01 -8.80 -13.41
C TYR A 295 18.17 -9.09 -14.66
N ALA A 296 18.34 -8.32 -15.74
CA ALA A 296 17.61 -8.51 -17.00
C ALA A 296 17.97 -9.82 -17.73
N ASP A 297 19.19 -10.34 -17.51
CA ASP A 297 19.68 -11.59 -18.09
C ASP A 297 19.24 -12.86 -17.31
N THR A 298 18.39 -12.72 -16.27
CA THR A 298 17.91 -13.83 -15.42
C THR A 298 16.47 -14.22 -15.73
#